data_AF-A0A0Q5N1G5-F1
#
_entry.id   AF-A0A0Q5N1G5-F1
#
_cell.length_a   1.000
_cell.length_b   1.000
_cell.length_c   1.000
_cell.angle_alpha   90.00
_cell.angle_beta   90.00
_cell.angle_gamma   90.00
#
_symmetry.space_group_name_H-M   'P 1'
#
loop_
_entity.id
_entity.type
_entity.pdbx_description
1 polymer ?
#
loop_
_entity_poly.entity_id
_entity_poly.type
_entity_poly.pdbx_seq_one_letter_code
_entity_poly.pdbx_strand_id
1 'polypeptide(L)'
;MRRLLAAVLLVLLGLLCGSAAAALAEPPVEFVVEDRAGVLDRSRLVPAVEAIDFYEPTRVAVFTYRGAAADNLNEEVLRFARAEHPEWISTDGQKWADGLFIFALDPVGRHVGTYMGEDRKVSLEQREEIQNASKDLLRDAQWTDGTIAGIRRGAELINQPWYRSAAFLVTAWSAVAAAVLGAATWLIVRWRTRVDSRRELARGDASYANVSMDLQVTELNAGTIPESSRYGSTVLEKHRTFLAKYNAATQLSNQAHALTPRAMGRRPNLKLARNYADASAELDALDDVIADTNALLNRGSAWAPAWDRQLAPFRSDLAAIEQMLSKRHAEGDSATAAALRSFREQSQRDIERWSAELAEGTISPETALDRLRDARTHLTELLKNHADTVIAGFTKNEREAKMMREEMENAQAGTKAKHGRAYEPSILGTVYPSYYFFSVPAFNTGFSTGVGSVSSARGGGSTTGYGASGGSFSGSGSSSSF
;
A
#
# COMPACT_ATOMS: atom_id res chain seq x y z
N MET A 1 1.56 -19.16 18.43
CA MET A 1 2.16 -17.81 18.58
C MET A 1 3.08 -17.68 19.79
N ARG A 2 2.66 -17.79 21.07
CA ARG A 2 3.62 -17.75 22.22
C ARG A 2 4.82 -18.70 22.08
N ARG A 3 4.59 -19.96 21.69
CA ARG A 3 5.67 -20.95 21.41
C ARG A 3 6.55 -20.59 20.20
N LEU A 4 6.01 -19.87 19.22
CA LEU A 4 6.74 -19.41 18.02
C LEU A 4 7.65 -18.22 18.36
N LEU A 5 7.13 -17.25 19.13
CA LEU A 5 7.94 -16.15 19.67
C LEU A 5 9.03 -16.66 20.61
N ALA A 6 8.73 -17.64 21.48
CA ALA A 6 9.73 -18.28 22.33
C ALA A 6 10.79 -19.06 21.54
N ALA A 7 10.40 -19.77 20.47
CA ALA A 7 11.34 -20.44 19.57
C ALA A 7 12.25 -19.45 18.82
N VAL A 8 11.69 -18.34 18.31
CA VAL A 8 12.48 -17.25 17.70
C VAL A 8 13.43 -16.61 18.71
N LEU A 9 12.99 -16.42 19.97
CA LEU A 9 13.86 -15.89 21.03
C LEU A 9 14.98 -16.87 21.40
N LEU A 10 14.72 -18.18 21.41
CA LEU A 10 15.72 -19.23 21.65
C LEU A 10 16.71 -19.35 20.48
N VAL A 11 16.27 -19.19 19.23
CA VAL A 11 17.15 -19.12 18.05
C VAL A 11 18.00 -17.85 18.09
N LEU A 12 17.43 -16.70 18.48
CA LEU A 12 18.18 -15.47 18.73
C LEU A 12 19.23 -15.65 19.84
N LEU A 13 18.87 -16.29 20.96
CA LEU A 13 19.82 -16.59 22.03
C LEU A 13 20.92 -17.58 21.58
N GLY A 14 20.57 -18.57 20.76
CA GLY A 14 21.53 -19.50 20.17
C GLY A 14 22.49 -18.85 19.16
N LEU A 15 22.04 -17.82 18.44
CA LEU A 15 22.87 -17.01 17.55
C LEU A 15 23.75 -16.00 18.31
N LEU A 16 23.28 -15.49 19.46
CA LEU A 16 24.05 -14.57 20.31
C LEU A 16 25.05 -15.27 21.24
N CYS A 17 24.73 -16.49 21.68
CA CYS A 17 25.57 -17.30 22.58
C CYS A 17 26.26 -18.46 21.87
N GLY A 18 26.15 -18.54 20.53
CA GLY A 18 26.94 -19.45 19.70
C GLY A 18 28.42 -19.07 19.83
N SER A 19 29.11 -19.79 20.72
CA SER A 19 30.49 -19.53 21.11
C SER A 19 31.37 -19.27 19.88
N ALA A 20 31.93 -18.06 19.81
CA ALA A 20 32.97 -17.76 18.84
C ALA A 20 34.18 -18.65 19.13
N ALA A 21 34.28 -19.77 18.42
CA ALA A 21 35.58 -20.30 18.08
C ALA A 21 36.31 -19.15 17.39
N ALA A 22 37.34 -18.63 18.04
CA ALA A 22 38.25 -17.70 17.40
C ALA A 22 38.88 -18.47 16.25
N ALA A 23 38.43 -18.20 15.02
CA ALA A 23 39.21 -18.52 13.84
C ALA A 23 40.58 -17.90 14.07
N LEU A 24 41.62 -18.72 14.00
CA LEU A 24 42.99 -18.30 14.27
C LEU A 24 43.32 -17.23 13.24
N ALA A 25 43.40 -15.98 13.71
CA ALA A 25 43.88 -14.88 12.91
C ALA A 25 45.40 -15.07 12.85
N GLU A 26 45.90 -15.42 11.66
CA GLU A 26 47.30 -15.78 11.45
C GLU A 26 47.97 -14.75 10.50
N PRO A 27 49.24 -14.38 10.75
CA PRO A 27 49.99 -13.51 9.84
C PRO A 27 50.17 -14.19 8.47
N PRO A 28 50.53 -13.44 7.41
CA PRO A 28 50.74 -14.01 6.09
C PRO A 28 51.81 -15.10 6.12
N VAL A 29 51.53 -16.22 5.44
CA VAL A 29 52.44 -17.38 5.37
C VAL A 29 53.73 -17.02 4.63
N GLU A 30 53.61 -16.13 3.66
CA GLU A 30 54.68 -15.65 2.81
C GLU A 30 54.29 -14.29 2.22
N PHE A 31 55.24 -13.37 2.15
CA PHE A 31 55.06 -12.04 1.56
C PHE A 31 56.09 -11.81 0.45
N VAL A 32 55.61 -11.57 -0.78
CA VAL A 32 56.45 -11.36 -1.97
C VAL A 32 56.23 -9.95 -2.53
N VAL A 33 57.31 -9.24 -2.86
CA VAL A 33 57.27 -7.85 -3.34
C VAL A 33 58.02 -7.69 -4.65
N GLU A 34 57.27 -7.66 -5.75
CA GLU A 34 57.74 -7.42 -7.12
C GLU A 34 57.48 -5.95 -7.52
N ASP A 35 58.36 -5.07 -7.05
CA ASP A 35 58.28 -3.63 -7.30
C ASP A 35 58.96 -3.23 -8.63
N ARG A 36 58.37 -3.57 -9.79
CA ARG A 36 58.93 -3.18 -11.10
C ARG A 36 58.78 -1.69 -11.39
N ALA A 37 57.88 -1.00 -10.70
CA ALA A 37 57.76 0.45 -10.77
C ALA A 37 58.78 1.20 -9.90
N GLY A 38 59.42 0.55 -8.92
CA GLY A 38 60.40 1.18 -8.03
C GLY A 38 59.79 2.30 -7.16
N VAL A 39 58.57 2.10 -6.65
CA VAL A 39 57.79 3.12 -5.92
C VAL A 39 57.50 2.75 -4.46
N LEU A 40 57.91 1.55 -4.01
CA LEU A 40 57.55 1.03 -2.69
C LEU A 40 58.71 1.14 -1.70
N ASP A 41 58.45 1.77 -0.55
CA ASP A 41 59.37 1.74 0.59
C ASP A 41 59.24 0.38 1.31
N ARG A 42 60.13 -0.55 0.97
CA ARG A 42 60.20 -1.89 1.58
C ARG A 42 60.38 -1.83 3.11
N SER A 43 61.06 -0.82 3.64
CA SER A 43 61.33 -0.70 5.08
C SER A 43 60.06 -0.41 5.90
N ARG A 44 59.06 0.20 5.26
CA ARG A 44 57.72 0.47 5.81
C ARG A 44 56.72 -0.63 5.42
N LEU A 45 56.76 -1.10 4.17
CA LEU A 45 55.80 -2.04 3.62
C LEU A 45 55.84 -3.42 4.29
N VAL A 46 57.03 -4.02 4.39
CA VAL A 46 57.21 -5.40 4.92
C VAL A 46 56.69 -5.54 6.34
N PRO A 47 57.17 -4.78 7.35
CA PRO A 47 56.68 -4.94 8.72
C PRO A 47 55.20 -4.54 8.89
N ALA A 48 54.68 -3.67 8.02
CA ALA A 48 53.26 -3.28 8.06
C ALA A 48 52.32 -4.35 7.48
N VAL A 49 52.78 -5.20 6.57
CA VAL A 49 52.00 -6.32 5.99
C VAL A 49 52.16 -7.60 6.80
N GLU A 50 53.35 -7.89 7.32
CA GLU A 50 53.59 -9.03 8.23
C GLU A 50 52.77 -8.93 9.53
N ALA A 51 52.38 -7.72 9.92
CA ALA A 51 51.51 -7.45 11.07
C ALA A 51 49.99 -7.42 10.75
N ILE A 52 49.58 -7.88 9.56
CA ILE A 52 48.16 -8.01 9.18
C ILE A 52 47.74 -9.47 9.31
N ASP A 53 46.82 -9.75 10.22
CA ASP A 53 46.26 -11.10 10.37
C ASP A 53 45.17 -11.39 9.33
N PHE A 54 45.20 -12.61 8.76
CA PHE A 54 44.18 -13.15 7.87
C PHE A 54 43.34 -14.22 8.59
N TYR A 55 42.09 -14.42 8.17
CA TYR A 55 41.21 -15.47 8.72
C TYR A 55 41.65 -16.91 8.38
N GLU A 56 42.46 -17.06 7.34
CA GLU A 56 43.09 -18.32 6.94
C GLU A 56 44.51 -18.06 6.41
N PRO A 57 45.44 -19.04 6.50
CA PRO A 57 46.81 -18.92 6.02
C PRO A 57 46.87 -18.43 4.56
N THR A 58 47.42 -17.24 4.33
CA THR A 58 47.39 -16.56 3.02
C THR A 58 48.77 -16.10 2.60
N ARG A 59 49.15 -16.37 1.35
CA ARG A 59 50.32 -15.80 0.67
C ARG A 59 49.92 -14.45 0.07
N VAL A 60 50.63 -13.39 0.42
CA VAL A 60 50.38 -12.04 -0.09
C VAL A 60 51.46 -11.68 -1.09
N ALA A 61 51.06 -11.30 -2.30
CA ALA A 61 51.96 -10.81 -3.34
C ALA A 61 51.63 -9.35 -3.68
N VAL A 62 52.64 -8.50 -3.74
CA VAL A 62 52.54 -7.14 -4.25
C VAL A 62 53.27 -7.06 -5.58
N PHE A 63 52.56 -6.62 -6.61
CA PHE A 63 53.12 -6.39 -7.94
C PHE A 63 52.91 -4.94 -8.35
N THR A 64 53.99 -4.23 -8.70
CA THR A 64 53.89 -2.91 -9.34
C THR A 64 54.36 -2.97 -10.78
N TYR A 65 53.67 -2.24 -11.65
CA TYR A 65 53.94 -2.15 -13.08
C TYR A 65 54.00 -0.68 -13.51
N ARG A 66 54.57 -0.37 -14.69
CA ARG A 66 54.53 0.97 -15.29
C ARG A 66 53.87 0.88 -16.65
N GLY A 67 52.54 0.98 -16.67
CA GLY A 67 51.72 0.88 -17.87
C GLY A 67 51.24 2.22 -18.41
N ALA A 68 50.44 2.15 -19.46
CA ALA A 68 49.63 3.24 -19.96
C ALA A 68 48.19 3.14 -19.42
N ALA A 69 47.48 4.27 -19.33
CA ALA A 69 46.10 4.30 -18.81
C ALA A 69 45.09 3.48 -19.63
N ALA A 70 45.43 3.09 -20.87
CA ALA A 70 44.63 2.22 -21.72
C ALA A 70 44.94 0.72 -21.55
N ASP A 71 45.98 0.36 -20.79
CA ASP A 71 46.38 -1.03 -20.57
C ASP A 71 45.42 -1.73 -19.62
N ASN A 72 45.15 -3.01 -19.89
CA ASN A 72 44.32 -3.83 -19.00
C ASN A 72 45.20 -4.46 -17.91
N LEU A 73 45.24 -3.86 -16.73
CA LEU A 73 46.03 -4.35 -15.59
C LEU A 73 45.77 -5.84 -15.27
N ASN A 74 44.54 -6.33 -15.46
CA ASN A 74 44.21 -7.75 -15.25
C ASN A 74 44.99 -8.69 -16.18
N GLU A 75 45.21 -8.25 -17.41
CA GLU A 75 45.93 -9.01 -18.44
C GLU A 75 47.44 -8.96 -18.17
N GLU A 76 47.94 -7.83 -17.71
CA GLU A 76 49.36 -7.66 -17.36
C GLU A 76 49.78 -8.53 -16.17
N VAL A 77 49.00 -8.54 -15.10
CA VAL A 77 49.31 -9.33 -13.90
C VAL A 77 49.32 -10.82 -14.23
N LEU A 78 48.41 -11.28 -15.09
CA LEU A 78 48.38 -12.66 -15.61
C LEU A 78 49.60 -12.97 -16.48
N ARG A 79 50.02 -12.03 -17.33
CA ARG A 79 51.21 -12.16 -18.18
C ARG A 79 52.49 -12.28 -17.33
N PHE A 80 52.64 -11.42 -16.34
CA PHE A 80 53.79 -11.40 -15.43
C PHE A 80 53.90 -12.70 -14.63
N ALA A 81 52.81 -13.13 -13.97
CA ALA A 81 52.80 -14.35 -13.18
C ALA A 81 53.21 -15.58 -14.01
N ARG A 82 52.70 -15.73 -15.23
CA ARG A 82 53.08 -16.84 -16.12
C ARG A 82 54.55 -16.85 -16.54
N ALA A 83 55.22 -15.70 -16.56
CA ALA A 83 56.61 -15.57 -17.01
C ALA A 83 57.63 -15.76 -15.87
N GLU A 84 57.34 -15.22 -14.68
CA GLU A 84 58.31 -15.14 -13.58
C GLU A 84 57.88 -15.85 -12.29
N HIS A 85 56.57 -15.99 -12.05
CA HIS A 85 56.01 -16.63 -10.86
C HIS A 85 54.99 -17.73 -11.23
N PRO A 86 55.41 -18.81 -11.91
CA PRO A 86 54.50 -19.89 -12.31
C PRO A 86 53.79 -20.53 -11.12
N GLU A 87 54.33 -20.43 -9.90
CA GLU A 87 53.72 -20.86 -8.63
C GLU A 87 52.56 -19.97 -8.15
N TRP A 88 52.29 -18.84 -8.80
CA TRP A 88 51.08 -18.02 -8.58
C TRP A 88 49.89 -18.48 -9.43
N ILE A 89 50.10 -19.40 -10.37
CA ILE A 89 49.08 -19.95 -11.26
C ILE A 89 48.72 -21.37 -10.80
N SER A 90 47.44 -21.75 -10.90
CA SER A 90 46.99 -23.11 -10.62
C SER A 90 47.65 -24.14 -11.54
N THR A 91 47.80 -25.39 -11.10
CA THR A 91 48.45 -26.47 -11.87
C THR A 91 47.81 -26.74 -13.25
N ASP A 92 46.55 -26.35 -13.45
CA ASP A 92 45.83 -26.44 -14.73
C ASP A 92 45.98 -25.21 -15.64
N GLY A 93 46.64 -24.14 -15.18
CA GLY A 93 46.89 -22.90 -15.92
C GLY A 93 45.69 -21.95 -16.05
N GLN A 94 44.55 -22.26 -15.44
CA GLN A 94 43.26 -21.58 -15.69
C GLN A 94 42.89 -20.53 -14.64
N LYS A 95 43.54 -20.53 -13.48
CA LYS A 95 43.21 -19.67 -12.33
C LYS A 95 44.46 -19.23 -11.57
N TRP A 96 44.27 -18.36 -10.59
CA TRP A 96 45.28 -18.07 -9.56
C TRP A 96 45.43 -19.28 -8.64
N ALA A 97 46.63 -19.50 -8.12
CA ALA A 97 46.91 -20.56 -7.16
C ALA A 97 46.11 -20.36 -5.85
N ASP A 98 45.72 -21.47 -5.23
CA ASP A 98 45.03 -21.43 -3.94
C ASP A 98 45.94 -20.86 -2.84
N GLY A 99 45.33 -20.21 -1.85
CA GLY A 99 46.01 -19.49 -0.78
C GLY A 99 46.59 -18.12 -1.18
N LEU A 100 46.50 -17.72 -2.45
CA LEU A 100 47.11 -16.49 -2.96
C LEU A 100 46.18 -15.27 -2.91
N PHE A 101 46.74 -14.12 -2.51
CA PHE A 101 46.16 -12.80 -2.72
C PHE A 101 47.22 -11.86 -3.36
N ILE A 102 46.94 -11.37 -4.57
CA ILE A 102 47.77 -10.39 -5.27
C ILE A 102 47.11 -9.01 -5.17
N PHE A 103 47.86 -8.03 -4.67
CA PHE A 103 47.55 -6.62 -4.80
C PHE A 103 48.44 -6.00 -5.89
N ALA A 104 47.83 -5.51 -6.97
CA ALA A 104 48.53 -4.93 -8.11
C ALA A 104 48.32 -3.42 -8.20
N LEU A 105 49.40 -2.69 -8.53
CA LEU A 105 49.39 -1.24 -8.67
C LEU A 105 50.13 -0.80 -9.93
N ASP A 106 49.45 -0.04 -10.78
CA ASP A 106 50.08 0.77 -11.83
C ASP A 106 49.97 2.26 -11.46
N PRO A 107 51.04 2.88 -10.91
CA PRO A 107 51.05 4.29 -10.55
C PRO A 107 51.08 5.22 -11.77
N VAL A 108 51.42 4.71 -12.97
CA VAL A 108 51.50 5.48 -14.22
C VAL A 108 50.18 5.42 -14.97
N GLY A 109 49.65 4.21 -15.20
CA GLY A 109 48.33 3.99 -15.78
C GLY A 109 47.15 4.33 -14.85
N ARG A 110 47.42 4.58 -13.55
CA ARG A 110 46.42 4.89 -12.50
C ARG A 110 45.38 3.79 -12.30
N HIS A 111 45.84 2.54 -12.32
CA HIS A 111 45.02 1.35 -12.11
C HIS A 111 45.42 0.60 -10.85
N VAL A 112 44.42 0.17 -10.08
CA VAL A 112 44.60 -0.75 -8.95
C VAL A 112 43.84 -2.05 -9.26
N GLY A 113 44.47 -3.18 -8.95
CA GLY A 113 43.95 -4.52 -9.23
C GLY A 113 44.05 -5.42 -8.01
N THR A 114 43.08 -6.30 -7.84
CA THR A 114 43.05 -7.29 -6.75
C THR A 114 42.69 -8.65 -7.31
N TYR A 115 43.52 -9.65 -7.04
CA TYR A 115 43.39 -11.01 -7.59
C TYR A 115 43.55 -12.04 -6.49
N MET A 116 42.78 -13.13 -6.56
CA MET A 116 42.73 -14.14 -5.51
C MET A 116 42.68 -15.55 -6.08
N GLY A 117 43.27 -16.51 -5.35
CA GLY A 117 42.95 -17.93 -5.46
C GLY A 117 41.47 -18.20 -5.27
N GLU A 118 40.96 -19.35 -5.73
CA GLU A 118 39.52 -19.63 -5.65
C GLU A 118 39.06 -19.85 -4.20
N ASP A 119 39.95 -20.36 -3.36
CA ASP A 119 39.79 -20.51 -1.91
C ASP A 119 39.98 -19.20 -1.12
N ARG A 120 40.34 -18.09 -1.77
CA ARG A 120 40.46 -16.73 -1.21
C ARG A 120 39.49 -15.74 -1.89
N LYS A 121 38.55 -16.25 -2.67
CA LYS A 121 37.66 -15.50 -3.58
C LYS A 121 36.59 -14.70 -2.83
N VAL A 122 36.61 -13.38 -3.04
CA VAL A 122 35.58 -12.44 -2.53
C VAL A 122 34.63 -11.98 -3.64
N SER A 123 33.48 -11.40 -3.27
CA SER A 123 32.47 -10.89 -4.22
C SER A 123 32.99 -9.71 -5.06
N LEU A 124 32.27 -9.31 -6.12
CA LEU A 124 32.67 -8.16 -6.95
C LEU A 124 32.66 -6.85 -6.14
N GLU A 125 31.64 -6.67 -5.30
CA GLU A 125 31.50 -5.54 -4.38
C GLU A 125 32.65 -5.50 -3.38
N GLN A 126 33.03 -6.66 -2.82
CA GLN A 126 34.17 -6.76 -1.90
C GLN A 126 35.51 -6.43 -2.59
N ARG A 127 35.72 -6.83 -3.87
CA ARG A 127 36.91 -6.41 -4.64
C ARG A 127 36.94 -4.89 -4.81
N GLU A 128 35.79 -4.29 -5.10
CA GLU A 128 35.68 -2.84 -5.20
C GLU A 128 35.97 -2.15 -3.87
N GLU A 129 35.50 -2.67 -2.73
CA GLU A 129 35.84 -2.16 -1.40
C GLU A 129 37.33 -2.24 -1.09
N ILE A 130 38.01 -3.35 -1.43
CA ILE A 130 39.45 -3.53 -1.25
C ILE A 130 40.22 -2.50 -2.08
N GLN A 131 39.82 -2.30 -3.35
CA GLN A 131 40.41 -1.30 -4.23
C GLN A 131 40.16 0.10 -3.70
N ASN A 132 38.91 0.47 -3.42
CA ASN A 132 38.49 1.78 -2.94
C ASN A 132 39.19 2.19 -1.62
N ALA A 133 39.47 1.25 -0.72
CA ALA A 133 40.24 1.51 0.51
C ALA A 133 41.68 2.02 0.26
N SER A 134 42.24 1.78 -0.93
CA SER A 134 43.55 2.30 -1.34
C SER A 134 43.48 3.58 -2.19
N LYS A 135 42.39 3.82 -2.93
CA LYS A 135 42.36 4.79 -4.05
C LYS A 135 42.74 6.21 -3.67
N ASP A 136 42.27 6.71 -2.53
CA ASP A 136 42.56 8.10 -2.13
C ASP A 136 44.05 8.30 -1.82
N LEU A 137 44.68 7.33 -1.14
CA LEU A 137 46.12 7.33 -0.87
C LEU A 137 46.92 7.22 -2.19
N LEU A 138 46.45 6.39 -3.13
CA LEU A 138 47.09 6.23 -4.45
C LEU A 138 46.92 7.46 -5.35
N ARG A 139 45.81 8.21 -5.25
CA ARG A 139 45.64 9.51 -5.93
C ARG A 139 46.72 10.50 -5.49
N ASP A 140 46.90 10.61 -4.18
CA ASP A 140 47.90 11.45 -3.50
C ASP A 140 49.36 10.93 -3.64
N ALA A 141 49.59 9.91 -4.48
CA ALA A 141 50.88 9.26 -4.72
C ALA A 141 51.53 8.64 -3.47
N GLN A 142 50.75 8.33 -2.43
CA GLN A 142 51.19 7.61 -1.23
C GLN A 142 51.18 6.09 -1.51
N TRP A 143 51.97 5.65 -2.49
CA TRP A 143 51.95 4.29 -3.05
C TRP A 143 52.05 3.20 -2.00
N THR A 144 53.00 3.34 -1.07
CA THR A 144 53.25 2.34 -0.01
C THR A 144 52.07 2.25 0.97
N ASP A 145 51.52 3.38 1.41
CA ASP A 145 50.40 3.40 2.35
C ASP A 145 49.08 2.95 1.69
N GLY A 146 48.87 3.30 0.42
CA GLY A 146 47.75 2.79 -0.38
C GLY A 146 47.79 1.27 -0.53
N THR A 147 48.96 0.69 -0.82
CA THR A 147 49.14 -0.76 -0.85
C THR A 147 48.86 -1.41 0.51
N ILE A 148 49.35 -0.84 1.62
CA ILE A 148 49.07 -1.36 2.98
C ILE A 148 47.56 -1.31 3.28
N ALA A 149 46.89 -0.21 2.96
CA ALA A 149 45.44 -0.05 3.18
C ALA A 149 44.61 -1.06 2.38
N GLY A 150 44.96 -1.25 1.10
CA GLY A 150 44.34 -2.26 0.24
C GLY A 150 44.55 -3.68 0.76
N ILE A 151 45.78 -4.05 1.16
CA ILE A 151 46.06 -5.38 1.71
C ILE A 151 45.29 -5.63 3.01
N ARG A 152 45.27 -4.64 3.92
CA ARG A 152 44.51 -4.72 5.18
C ARG A 152 43.02 -4.93 4.92
N ARG A 153 42.42 -4.18 3.99
CA ARG A 153 41.01 -4.38 3.63
C ARG A 153 40.76 -5.73 2.96
N GLY A 154 41.75 -6.26 2.24
CA GLY A 154 41.75 -7.64 1.73
C GLY A 154 41.66 -8.65 2.87
N ALA A 155 42.53 -8.56 3.86
CA ALA A 155 42.57 -9.47 5.01
C ALA A 155 41.26 -9.45 5.84
N GLU A 156 40.62 -8.29 5.99
CA GLU A 156 39.33 -8.13 6.67
C GLU A 156 38.14 -8.81 5.95
N LEU A 157 38.27 -9.10 4.66
CA LEU A 157 37.17 -9.57 3.79
C LEU A 157 37.39 -10.99 3.25
N ILE A 158 38.63 -11.37 2.95
CA ILE A 158 39.00 -12.71 2.47
C ILE A 158 38.69 -13.74 3.55
N ASN A 159 37.83 -14.72 3.22
CA ASN A 159 37.33 -15.77 4.12
C ASN A 159 36.73 -15.26 5.44
N GLN A 160 36.22 -14.02 5.44
CA GLN A 160 35.47 -13.48 6.57
C GLN A 160 34.26 -14.39 6.89
N PRO A 161 34.10 -14.85 8.14
CA PRO A 161 32.97 -15.71 8.51
C PRO A 161 31.63 -15.04 8.18
N TRP A 162 30.76 -15.75 7.45
CA TRP A 162 29.51 -15.20 6.88
C TRP A 162 28.65 -14.43 7.89
N TYR A 163 28.60 -14.88 9.14
CA TYR A 163 27.83 -14.28 10.23
C TYR A 163 28.43 -12.96 10.79
N ARG A 164 29.67 -12.61 10.44
CA ARG A 164 30.32 -11.33 10.76
C ARG A 164 30.23 -10.30 9.63
N SER A 165 29.80 -10.70 8.43
CA SER A 165 29.65 -9.76 7.32
C SER A 165 28.64 -8.66 7.62
N ALA A 166 28.98 -7.42 7.25
CA ALA A 166 28.10 -6.27 7.47
C ALA A 166 26.73 -6.46 6.79
N ALA A 167 26.73 -7.05 5.59
CA ALA A 167 25.51 -7.41 4.86
C ALA A 167 24.61 -8.40 5.63
N PHE A 168 25.19 -9.43 6.27
CA PHE A 168 24.42 -10.37 7.08
C PHE A 168 23.83 -9.69 8.33
N LEU A 169 24.63 -8.89 9.05
CA LEU A 169 24.18 -8.18 10.24
C LEU A 169 23.05 -7.18 9.91
N VAL A 170 23.20 -6.39 8.85
CA VAL A 170 22.16 -5.48 8.35
C VAL A 170 20.89 -6.25 7.96
N THR A 171 21.02 -7.39 7.28
CA THR A 171 19.89 -8.24 6.89
C THR A 171 19.17 -8.83 8.11
N ALA A 172 19.92 -9.34 9.09
CA ALA A 172 19.37 -9.90 10.32
C ALA A 172 18.62 -8.85 11.16
N TRP A 173 19.21 -7.67 11.34
CA TRP A 173 18.55 -6.55 12.02
C TRP A 173 17.32 -6.04 11.26
N SER A 174 17.38 -5.99 9.92
CA SER A 174 16.24 -5.63 9.07
C SER A 174 15.09 -6.63 9.19
N ALA A 175 15.39 -7.94 9.25
CA ALA A 175 14.40 -8.99 9.46
C ALA A 175 13.73 -8.89 10.85
N VAL A 176 14.50 -8.60 11.89
CA VAL A 176 13.97 -8.35 13.24
C VAL A 176 13.08 -7.10 13.26
N ALA A 177 13.53 -5.99 12.65
CA ALA A 177 12.75 -4.76 12.55
C ALA A 177 11.43 -4.98 11.79
N ALA A 178 11.48 -5.67 10.65
CA ALA A 178 10.29 -6.03 9.86
C ALA A 178 9.31 -6.91 10.65
N ALA A 179 9.81 -7.88 11.42
CA ALA A 179 8.98 -8.73 12.27
C ALA A 179 8.29 -7.93 13.40
N VAL A 180 9.01 -7.00 14.04
CA VAL A 180 8.45 -6.10 15.07
C VAL A 180 7.40 -5.16 14.49
N LEU A 181 7.68 -4.53 13.35
CA LEU A 181 6.74 -3.65 12.64
C LEU A 181 5.48 -4.42 12.17
N GLY A 182 5.64 -5.65 11.69
CA GLY A 182 4.53 -6.54 11.33
C GLY A 182 3.67 -6.91 12.54
N ALA A 183 4.29 -7.24 13.68
CA ALA A 183 3.57 -7.54 14.92
C ALA A 183 2.82 -6.33 15.49
N ALA A 184 3.45 -5.14 15.47
CA ALA A 184 2.81 -3.89 15.88
C ALA A 184 1.62 -3.54 14.98
N THR A 185 1.79 -3.64 13.66
CA THR A 185 0.70 -3.43 12.68
C THR A 185 -0.47 -4.39 12.92
N TRP A 186 -0.19 -5.67 13.17
CA TRP A 186 -1.21 -6.66 13.47
C TRP A 186 -1.98 -6.33 14.76
N LEU A 187 -1.29 -5.89 15.82
CA LEU A 187 -1.93 -5.46 17.08
C LEU A 187 -2.81 -4.22 16.88
N ILE A 188 -2.36 -3.22 16.12
CA ILE A 188 -3.14 -2.01 15.79
C ILE A 188 -4.40 -2.37 15.01
N VAL A 189 -4.28 -3.21 13.96
CA VAL A 189 -5.43 -3.69 13.18
C VAL A 189 -6.40 -4.46 14.05
N ARG A 190 -5.90 -5.33 14.94
CA ARG A 190 -6.72 -6.10 15.88
C ARG A 190 -7.48 -5.21 16.88
N TRP A 191 -6.83 -4.17 17.39
CA TRP A 191 -7.42 -3.20 18.30
C TRP A 191 -8.51 -2.38 17.60
N ARG A 192 -8.22 -1.78 16.42
CA ARG A 192 -9.22 -1.06 15.61
C ARG A 192 -10.43 -1.94 15.30
N THR A 193 -10.21 -3.15 14.78
CA THR A 193 -11.28 -4.13 14.51
C THR A 193 -12.19 -4.39 15.72
N ARG A 194 -11.63 -4.40 16.94
CA ARG A 194 -12.38 -4.59 18.18
C ARG A 194 -13.17 -3.34 18.59
N VAL A 195 -12.60 -2.15 18.41
CA VAL A 195 -13.30 -0.86 18.65
C VAL A 195 -14.45 -0.72 17.67
N ASP A 196 -14.19 -0.95 16.39
CA ASP A 196 -15.21 -0.95 15.33
C ASP A 196 -16.32 -1.95 15.66
N SER A 197 -16.00 -3.21 15.99
CA SER A 197 -17.02 -4.23 16.30
C SER A 197 -17.93 -3.83 17.48
N ARG A 198 -17.41 -3.10 18.47
CA ARG A 198 -18.19 -2.59 19.59
C ARG A 198 -19.09 -1.41 19.20
N ARG A 199 -18.60 -0.53 18.33
CA ARG A 199 -19.39 0.57 17.76
C ARG A 199 -20.54 0.04 16.90
N GLU A 200 -20.28 -0.99 16.08
CA GLU A 200 -21.28 -1.63 15.24
C GLU A 200 -22.32 -2.37 16.09
N LEU A 201 -21.89 -3.11 17.13
CA LEU A 201 -22.83 -3.70 18.12
C LEU A 201 -23.76 -2.64 18.71
N ALA A 202 -23.20 -1.57 19.30
CA ALA A 202 -24.01 -0.50 19.91
C ALA A 202 -24.92 0.23 18.90
N ARG A 203 -24.51 0.33 17.62
CA ARG A 203 -25.37 0.84 16.53
C ARG A 203 -26.56 -0.11 16.28
N GLY A 204 -26.30 -1.41 16.21
CA GLY A 204 -27.35 -2.41 16.04
C GLY A 204 -28.29 -2.47 17.24
N ASP A 205 -27.77 -2.37 18.45
CA ASP A 205 -28.56 -2.41 19.69
C ASP A 205 -29.52 -1.23 19.81
N ALA A 206 -29.12 -0.03 19.38
CA ALA A 206 -29.98 1.15 19.36
C ALA A 206 -31.19 0.95 18.41
N SER A 207 -30.93 0.67 17.12
CA SER A 207 -31.99 0.45 16.13
C SER A 207 -32.84 -0.79 16.43
N TYR A 208 -32.25 -1.87 16.97
CA TYR A 208 -33.01 -3.07 17.36
C TYR A 208 -33.93 -2.79 18.55
N ALA A 209 -33.48 -1.99 19.54
CA ALA A 209 -34.28 -1.64 20.69
C ALA A 209 -35.51 -0.80 20.33
N ASN A 210 -35.37 0.18 19.43
CA ASN A 210 -36.49 0.96 18.89
C ASN A 210 -37.55 0.03 18.29
N VAL A 211 -37.17 -0.76 17.29
CA VAL A 211 -38.05 -1.72 16.59
C VAL A 211 -38.73 -2.70 17.55
N SER A 212 -37.99 -3.23 18.53
CA SER A 212 -38.56 -4.16 19.51
C SER A 212 -39.57 -3.50 20.46
N MET A 213 -39.45 -2.20 20.74
CA MET A 213 -40.44 -1.45 21.54
C MET A 213 -41.68 -1.09 20.71
N ASP A 214 -41.47 -0.64 19.47
CA ASP A 214 -42.54 -0.09 18.63
C ASP A 214 -43.24 -1.12 17.74
N LEU A 215 -42.80 -2.39 17.72
CA LEU A 215 -43.38 -3.49 16.91
C LEU A 215 -44.93 -3.54 16.87
N GLN A 216 -45.61 -3.30 17.99
CA GLN A 216 -47.09 -3.30 18.03
C GLN A 216 -47.69 -2.05 17.35
N VAL A 217 -46.99 -0.93 17.44
CA VAL A 217 -47.31 0.34 16.76
C VAL A 217 -47.01 0.20 15.26
N THR A 218 -45.94 -0.50 14.86
CA THR A 218 -45.64 -0.85 13.46
C THR A 218 -46.78 -1.63 12.82
N GLU A 219 -47.22 -2.72 13.45
CA GLU A 219 -48.32 -3.56 12.95
C GLU A 219 -49.65 -2.79 12.91
N LEU A 220 -49.93 -1.94 13.90
CA LEU A 220 -51.11 -1.06 13.90
C LEU A 220 -51.06 -0.05 12.76
N ASN A 221 -49.91 0.63 12.56
CA ASN A 221 -49.71 1.59 11.47
C ASN A 221 -49.85 0.92 10.10
N ALA A 222 -49.27 -0.27 9.92
CA ALA A 222 -49.42 -1.06 8.71
C ALA A 222 -50.89 -1.40 8.45
N GLY A 223 -51.62 -1.86 9.47
CA GLY A 223 -53.05 -2.16 9.38
C GLY A 223 -53.96 -0.97 9.03
N THR A 224 -53.48 0.27 9.14
CA THR A 224 -54.24 1.48 8.78
C THR A 224 -53.78 2.17 7.49
N ILE A 225 -52.71 1.70 6.83
CA ILE A 225 -52.28 2.26 5.53
C ILE A 225 -53.34 1.93 4.45
N PRO A 226 -53.80 2.91 3.63
CA PRO A 226 -54.74 2.63 2.55
C PRO A 226 -54.15 1.72 1.47
N GLU A 227 -54.64 0.48 1.35
CA GLU A 227 -54.20 -0.48 0.33
C GLU A 227 -54.42 0.00 -1.11
N SER A 228 -55.40 0.90 -1.32
CA SER A 228 -55.68 1.51 -2.62
C SER A 228 -54.65 2.56 -3.05
N SER A 229 -53.78 3.03 -2.15
CA SER A 229 -52.71 3.97 -2.48
C SER A 229 -51.59 3.28 -3.27
N ARG A 230 -51.05 3.97 -4.29
CA ARG A 230 -49.89 3.47 -5.06
C ARG A 230 -48.65 3.34 -4.18
N TYR A 231 -48.47 4.29 -3.27
CA TYR A 231 -47.37 4.30 -2.32
C TYR A 231 -47.63 3.35 -1.15
N GLY A 232 -48.85 3.38 -0.58
CA GLY A 232 -49.24 2.53 0.55
C GLY A 232 -49.12 1.03 0.25
N SER A 233 -49.69 0.56 -0.87
CA SER A 233 -49.60 -0.84 -1.30
C SER A 233 -48.16 -1.37 -1.44
N THR A 234 -47.24 -0.52 -1.91
CA THR A 234 -45.83 -0.90 -2.09
C THR A 234 -45.09 -0.98 -0.74
N VAL A 235 -45.41 -0.09 0.22
CA VAL A 235 -44.87 -0.14 1.59
C VAL A 235 -45.39 -1.38 2.31
N LEU A 236 -46.68 -1.70 2.17
CA LEU A 236 -47.29 -2.92 2.71
C LEU A 236 -46.66 -4.20 2.12
N GLU A 237 -46.26 -4.20 0.84
CA GLU A 237 -45.49 -5.30 0.26
C GLU A 237 -44.16 -5.53 1.00
N LYS A 238 -43.47 -4.46 1.44
CA LYS A 238 -42.23 -4.60 2.23
C LYS A 238 -42.53 -5.08 3.65
N HIS A 239 -43.60 -4.56 4.27
CA HIS A 239 -44.06 -4.97 5.61
C HIS A 239 -44.36 -6.48 5.71
N ARG A 240 -44.89 -7.12 4.66
CA ARG A 240 -45.07 -8.60 4.61
C ARG A 240 -43.79 -9.40 4.90
N THR A 241 -42.60 -8.81 4.72
CA THR A 241 -41.31 -9.44 5.03
C THR A 241 -40.71 -9.00 6.38
N PHE A 242 -41.35 -8.07 7.09
CA PHE A 242 -40.85 -7.42 8.31
C PHE A 242 -40.54 -8.44 9.41
N LEU A 243 -41.50 -9.30 9.78
CA LEU A 243 -41.29 -10.33 10.80
C LEU A 243 -40.16 -11.32 10.45
N ALA A 244 -39.98 -11.64 9.16
CA ALA A 244 -38.88 -12.49 8.71
C ALA A 244 -37.52 -11.79 8.87
N LYS A 245 -37.44 -10.49 8.53
CA LYS A 245 -36.25 -9.66 8.77
C LYS A 245 -35.98 -9.48 10.27
N TYR A 246 -37.01 -9.25 11.08
CA TYR A 246 -36.91 -9.11 12.54
C TYR A 246 -36.29 -10.36 13.16
N ASN A 247 -36.82 -11.55 12.84
CA ASN A 247 -36.26 -12.82 13.29
C ASN A 247 -34.79 -13.03 12.84
N ALA A 248 -34.43 -12.59 11.62
CA ALA A 248 -33.05 -12.65 11.15
C ALA A 248 -32.12 -11.68 11.92
N ALA A 249 -32.57 -10.45 12.22
CA ALA A 249 -31.85 -9.50 13.05
C ALA A 249 -31.69 -10.00 14.49
N THR A 250 -32.72 -10.62 15.08
CA THR A 250 -32.65 -11.29 16.39
C THR A 250 -31.61 -12.41 16.39
N GLN A 251 -31.55 -13.23 15.33
CA GLN A 251 -30.55 -14.29 15.20
C GLN A 251 -29.12 -13.72 15.10
N LEU A 252 -28.94 -12.65 14.33
CA LEU A 252 -27.65 -11.94 14.22
C LEU A 252 -27.26 -11.29 15.56
N SER A 253 -28.20 -10.69 16.29
CA SER A 253 -27.99 -10.12 17.62
C SER A 253 -27.47 -11.17 18.60
N ASN A 254 -28.15 -12.33 18.68
CA ASN A 254 -27.75 -13.43 19.54
C ASN A 254 -26.33 -13.94 19.23
N GLN A 255 -25.98 -14.07 17.95
CA GLN A 255 -24.63 -14.48 17.53
C GLN A 255 -23.58 -13.41 17.86
N ALA A 256 -23.90 -12.12 17.68
CA ALA A 256 -22.98 -11.02 17.92
C ALA A 256 -22.73 -10.79 19.43
N HIS A 257 -23.75 -10.95 20.27
CA HIS A 257 -23.65 -10.90 21.73
C HIS A 257 -22.90 -12.09 22.35
N ALA A 258 -22.95 -13.27 21.73
CA ALA A 258 -22.15 -14.42 22.15
C ALA A 258 -20.63 -14.23 21.95
N LEU A 259 -20.19 -13.16 21.27
CA LEU A 259 -18.78 -12.91 21.00
C LEU A 259 -18.01 -12.45 22.25
N THR A 260 -17.05 -13.26 22.69
CA THR A 260 -16.11 -12.82 23.73
C THR A 260 -15.31 -11.57 23.31
N PRO A 261 -14.85 -10.72 24.25
CA PRO A 261 -14.07 -9.52 23.92
C PRO A 261 -12.76 -9.78 23.15
N ARG A 262 -12.22 -11.01 23.22
CA ARG A 262 -11.07 -11.45 22.42
C ARG A 262 -11.46 -11.80 20.97
N ALA A 263 -12.67 -12.29 20.76
CA ALA A 263 -13.21 -12.66 19.45
C ALA A 263 -13.55 -11.43 18.60
N MET A 264 -14.05 -10.34 19.19
CA MET A 264 -14.35 -9.07 18.51
C MET A 264 -13.16 -8.48 17.71
N GLY A 265 -11.92 -8.77 18.08
CA GLY A 265 -10.72 -8.35 17.31
C GLY A 265 -10.46 -9.13 16.02
N ARG A 266 -11.46 -9.81 15.42
CA ARG A 266 -11.32 -10.62 14.20
C ARG A 266 -12.23 -10.07 13.10
N ARG A 267 -11.71 -9.90 11.87
CA ARG A 267 -12.48 -9.37 10.72
C ARG A 267 -13.82 -10.08 10.45
N PRO A 268 -13.94 -11.43 10.52
CA PRO A 268 -15.24 -12.10 10.36
C PRO A 268 -16.28 -11.68 11.40
N ASN A 269 -15.84 -11.37 12.63
CA ASN A 269 -16.73 -10.99 13.72
C ASN A 269 -17.12 -9.51 13.66
N LEU A 270 -16.24 -8.64 13.12
CA LEU A 270 -16.62 -7.30 12.68
C LEU A 270 -17.68 -7.35 11.58
N LYS A 271 -17.55 -8.28 10.61
CA LYS A 271 -18.57 -8.47 9.58
C LYS A 271 -19.90 -8.94 10.18
N LEU A 272 -19.89 -9.84 11.16
CA LEU A 272 -21.11 -10.25 11.88
C LEU A 272 -21.77 -9.07 12.61
N ALA A 273 -20.99 -8.26 13.35
CA ALA A 273 -21.51 -7.08 14.03
C ALA A 273 -22.07 -6.03 13.06
N ARG A 274 -21.44 -5.84 11.89
CA ARG A 274 -21.98 -4.99 10.81
C ARG A 274 -23.26 -5.54 10.22
N ASN A 275 -23.31 -6.82 9.88
CA ASN A 275 -24.52 -7.46 9.36
C ASN A 275 -25.69 -7.31 10.34
N TYR A 276 -25.46 -7.45 11.65
CA TYR A 276 -26.46 -7.18 12.68
C TYR A 276 -26.91 -5.70 12.68
N ALA A 277 -25.95 -4.77 12.70
CA ALA A 277 -26.24 -3.34 12.72
C ALA A 277 -26.98 -2.85 11.48
N ASP A 278 -26.59 -3.34 10.30
CA ASP A 278 -27.22 -3.01 9.03
C ASP A 278 -28.62 -3.63 8.91
N ALA A 279 -28.82 -4.87 9.41
CA ALA A 279 -30.14 -5.50 9.44
C ALA A 279 -31.10 -4.82 10.43
N SER A 280 -30.60 -4.37 11.59
CA SER A 280 -31.39 -3.64 12.59
C SER A 280 -31.75 -2.24 12.08
N ALA A 281 -30.81 -1.54 11.43
CA ALA A 281 -31.08 -0.24 10.81
C ALA A 281 -32.04 -0.34 9.60
N GLU A 282 -32.01 -1.43 8.81
CA GLU A 282 -32.99 -1.66 7.74
C GLU A 282 -34.41 -1.95 8.27
N LEU A 283 -34.53 -2.45 9.51
CA LEU A 283 -35.82 -2.65 10.19
C LEU A 283 -36.36 -1.33 10.76
N ASP A 284 -35.53 -0.61 11.52
CA ASP A 284 -35.80 0.70 12.14
C ASP A 284 -36.27 1.69 11.07
N ALA A 285 -35.55 1.78 9.95
CA ALA A 285 -35.93 2.64 8.84
C ALA A 285 -37.14 2.15 8.02
N LEU A 286 -37.55 0.88 8.12
CA LEU A 286 -38.77 0.37 7.50
C LEU A 286 -40.00 0.62 8.40
N ASP A 287 -39.83 0.55 9.72
CA ASP A 287 -40.84 0.96 10.71
C ASP A 287 -41.14 2.45 10.61
N ASP A 288 -40.10 3.31 10.60
CA ASP A 288 -40.22 4.75 10.33
C ASP A 288 -41.02 5.04 9.05
N VAL A 289 -40.74 4.30 7.96
CA VAL A 289 -41.46 4.48 6.68
C VAL A 289 -42.92 4.00 6.78
N ILE A 290 -43.22 2.95 7.53
CA ILE A 290 -44.60 2.50 7.77
C ILE A 290 -45.37 3.56 8.57
N ALA A 291 -44.76 4.10 9.64
CA ALA A 291 -45.33 5.18 10.44
C ALA A 291 -45.55 6.46 9.62
N ASP A 292 -44.56 6.88 8.81
CA ASP A 292 -44.66 8.04 7.92
C ASP A 292 -45.72 7.84 6.84
N THR A 293 -45.80 6.65 6.25
CA THR A 293 -46.82 6.33 5.24
C THR A 293 -48.22 6.41 5.84
N ASN A 294 -48.42 5.85 7.04
CA ASN A 294 -49.69 5.94 7.75
C ASN A 294 -50.06 7.39 8.07
N ALA A 295 -49.14 8.13 8.70
CA ALA A 295 -49.36 9.52 9.10
C ALA A 295 -49.63 10.44 7.91
N LEU A 296 -48.88 10.29 6.82
CA LEU A 296 -48.98 11.14 5.64
C LEU A 296 -50.23 10.83 4.80
N LEU A 297 -50.50 9.55 4.48
CA LEU A 297 -51.64 9.18 3.63
C LEU A 297 -52.99 9.40 4.33
N ASN A 298 -53.10 9.11 5.63
CA ASN A 298 -54.33 9.36 6.39
C ASN A 298 -54.43 10.80 6.94
N ARG A 299 -53.44 11.67 6.68
CA ARG A 299 -53.31 13.02 7.26
C ARG A 299 -53.47 13.03 8.80
N GLY A 300 -52.87 12.04 9.45
CA GLY A 300 -52.84 11.91 10.92
C GLY A 300 -52.06 13.07 11.57
N SER A 301 -52.09 13.18 12.90
CA SER A 301 -51.45 14.29 13.63
C SER A 301 -49.96 14.49 13.35
N ALA A 302 -49.25 13.45 12.89
CA ALA A 302 -47.83 13.47 12.51
C ALA A 302 -47.58 13.68 11.00
N TRP A 303 -48.58 14.06 10.19
CA TRP A 303 -48.42 14.19 8.73
C TRP A 303 -47.33 15.19 8.32
N ALA A 304 -47.20 16.32 9.05
CA ALA A 304 -46.24 17.37 8.74
C ALA A 304 -44.78 16.93 8.94
N PRO A 305 -44.36 16.39 10.11
CA PRO A 305 -43.00 15.85 10.26
C PRO A 305 -42.72 14.64 9.34
N ALA A 306 -43.73 13.82 9.03
CA ALA A 306 -43.59 12.76 8.02
C ALA A 306 -43.28 13.32 6.62
N TRP A 307 -43.98 14.38 6.20
CA TRP A 307 -43.72 15.09 4.95
C TRP A 307 -42.33 15.75 4.92
N ASP A 308 -41.91 16.39 6.01
CA ASP A 308 -40.56 16.97 6.12
C ASP A 308 -39.45 15.90 6.03
N ARG A 309 -39.67 14.69 6.56
CA ARG A 309 -38.77 13.54 6.35
C ARG A 309 -38.70 13.12 4.88
N GLN A 310 -39.81 13.11 4.15
CA GLN A 310 -39.79 12.82 2.71
C GLN A 310 -38.96 13.85 1.92
N LEU A 311 -39.03 15.12 2.33
CA LEU A 311 -38.31 16.22 1.69
C LEU A 311 -36.82 16.28 2.04
N ALA A 312 -36.39 15.71 3.18
CA ALA A 312 -35.03 15.87 3.69
C ALA A 312 -33.92 15.41 2.72
N PRO A 313 -34.01 14.24 2.03
CA PRO A 313 -33.00 13.82 1.06
C PRO A 313 -32.87 14.81 -0.10
N PHE A 314 -33.99 15.28 -0.65
CA PHE A 314 -34.01 16.25 -1.75
C PHE A 314 -33.46 17.61 -1.31
N ARG A 315 -33.86 18.14 -0.15
CA ARG A 315 -33.28 19.36 0.45
C ARG A 315 -31.76 19.24 0.64
N SER A 316 -31.26 18.06 1.05
CA SER A 316 -29.82 17.80 1.21
C SER A 316 -29.07 17.83 -0.12
N ASP A 317 -29.59 17.18 -1.17
CA ASP A 317 -28.99 17.25 -2.50
C ASP A 317 -28.96 18.69 -3.04
N LEU A 318 -30.08 19.41 -2.94
CA LEU A 318 -30.18 20.82 -3.35
C LEU A 318 -29.20 21.73 -2.59
N ALA A 319 -28.96 21.47 -1.30
CA ALA A 319 -27.97 22.20 -0.52
C ALA A 319 -26.52 21.92 -0.96
N ALA A 320 -26.23 20.68 -1.39
CA ALA A 320 -24.90 20.23 -1.76
C ALA A 320 -24.45 20.65 -3.18
N ILE A 321 -25.37 21.08 -4.05
CA ILE A 321 -25.06 21.48 -5.45
C ILE A 321 -23.93 22.51 -5.52
N GLU A 322 -23.97 23.62 -4.77
CA GLU A 322 -22.96 24.67 -4.92
C GLU A 322 -21.55 24.20 -4.49
N GLN A 323 -21.47 23.38 -3.44
CA GLN A 323 -20.21 22.78 -3.00
C GLN A 323 -19.66 21.75 -4.01
N MET A 324 -20.54 21.06 -4.74
CA MET A 324 -20.13 20.16 -5.83
C MET A 324 -19.55 20.96 -7.00
N LEU A 325 -20.24 22.02 -7.43
CA LEU A 325 -19.82 22.89 -8.54
C LEU A 325 -18.53 23.66 -8.24
N SER A 326 -18.24 23.97 -6.98
CA SER A 326 -17.02 24.69 -6.57
C SER A 326 -15.74 23.85 -6.58
N LYS A 327 -15.80 22.56 -6.97
CA LYS A 327 -14.63 21.67 -6.94
C LYS A 327 -13.70 21.89 -8.13
N ARG A 328 -12.41 21.63 -7.92
CA ARG A 328 -11.39 21.67 -8.98
C ARG A 328 -11.75 20.66 -10.08
N HIS A 329 -11.75 21.12 -11.33
CA HIS A 329 -12.16 20.35 -12.52
C HIS A 329 -13.65 19.91 -12.51
N ALA A 330 -14.53 20.59 -11.77
CA ALA A 330 -15.97 20.32 -11.76
C ALA A 330 -16.78 21.25 -12.68
N GLU A 331 -16.14 21.93 -13.65
CA GLU A 331 -16.82 22.72 -14.70
C GLU A 331 -17.90 23.69 -14.17
N GLY A 332 -17.62 24.36 -13.05
CA GLY A 332 -18.59 25.16 -12.28
C GLY A 332 -19.17 26.38 -12.99
N ASP A 333 -18.55 26.82 -14.10
CA ASP A 333 -19.00 27.93 -14.96
C ASP A 333 -19.73 27.45 -16.23
N SER A 334 -19.94 26.14 -16.38
CA SER A 334 -20.59 25.54 -17.55
C SER A 334 -22.10 25.80 -17.61
N ALA A 335 -22.70 25.64 -18.80
CA ALA A 335 -24.14 25.70 -18.98
C ALA A 335 -24.91 24.65 -18.13
N THR A 336 -24.32 23.47 -17.90
CA THR A 336 -24.91 22.43 -17.04
C THR A 336 -24.84 22.81 -15.55
N ALA A 337 -23.78 23.48 -15.12
CA ALA A 337 -23.70 24.08 -13.78
C ALA A 337 -24.74 25.20 -13.58
N ALA A 338 -24.96 26.07 -14.58
CA ALA A 338 -25.99 27.10 -14.53
C ALA A 338 -27.41 26.51 -14.46
N ALA A 339 -27.69 25.43 -15.21
CA ALA A 339 -28.97 24.72 -15.15
C ALA A 339 -29.24 24.13 -13.75
N LEU A 340 -28.23 23.51 -13.12
CA LEU A 340 -28.32 22.99 -11.75
C LEU A 340 -28.63 24.09 -10.72
N ARG A 341 -28.02 25.28 -10.84
CA ARG A 341 -28.31 26.43 -9.96
C ARG A 341 -29.74 26.97 -10.13
N SER A 342 -30.19 27.15 -11.37
CA SER A 342 -31.56 27.58 -11.67
C SER A 342 -32.60 26.59 -11.13
N PHE A 343 -32.39 25.29 -11.38
CA PHE A 343 -33.23 24.22 -10.85
C PHE A 343 -33.25 24.19 -9.31
N ARG A 344 -32.13 24.48 -8.66
CA ARG A 344 -32.02 24.55 -7.19
C ARG A 344 -32.94 25.62 -6.60
N GLU A 345 -32.85 26.85 -7.10
CA GLU A 345 -33.68 27.97 -6.63
C GLU A 345 -35.17 27.72 -6.87
N GLN A 346 -35.51 27.14 -8.03
CA GLN A 346 -36.90 26.80 -8.35
C GLN A 346 -37.44 25.70 -7.42
N SER A 347 -36.66 24.64 -7.19
CA SER A 347 -37.03 23.53 -6.31
C SER A 347 -37.26 23.99 -4.87
N GLN A 348 -36.50 24.97 -4.37
CA GLN A 348 -36.69 25.51 -3.02
C GLN A 348 -38.08 26.16 -2.86
N ARG A 349 -38.49 27.00 -3.83
CA ARG A 349 -39.83 27.61 -3.86
C ARG A 349 -40.94 26.56 -4.04
N ASP A 350 -40.68 25.54 -4.84
CA ASP A 350 -41.65 24.46 -5.09
C ASP A 350 -41.91 23.61 -3.84
N ILE A 351 -40.89 23.32 -3.04
CA ILE A 351 -41.03 22.61 -1.76
C ILE A 351 -41.93 23.38 -0.79
N GLU A 352 -41.75 24.69 -0.66
CA GLU A 352 -42.58 25.55 0.19
C GLU A 352 -44.04 25.53 -0.29
N ARG A 353 -44.24 25.72 -1.61
CA ARG A 353 -45.57 25.68 -2.25
C ARG A 353 -46.29 24.35 -2.03
N TRP A 354 -45.64 23.22 -2.29
CA TRP A 354 -46.28 21.91 -2.12
C TRP A 354 -46.63 21.62 -0.66
N SER A 355 -45.82 22.11 0.27
CA SER A 355 -46.08 21.96 1.72
C SER A 355 -47.29 22.79 2.15
N ALA A 356 -47.46 24.00 1.62
CA ALA A 356 -48.65 24.83 1.84
C ALA A 356 -49.90 24.21 1.20
N GLU A 357 -49.83 23.79 -0.07
CA GLU A 357 -50.95 23.14 -0.76
C GLU A 357 -51.40 21.84 -0.05
N LEU A 358 -50.45 21.07 0.50
CA LEU A 358 -50.75 19.87 1.29
C LEU A 358 -51.39 20.20 2.65
N ALA A 359 -50.92 21.26 3.32
CA ALA A 359 -51.48 21.75 4.59
C ALA A 359 -52.92 22.25 4.45
N GLU A 360 -53.20 22.98 3.37
CA GLU A 360 -54.54 23.46 3.00
C GLU A 360 -55.45 22.32 2.48
N GLY A 361 -54.86 21.17 2.11
CA GLY A 361 -55.58 20.04 1.52
C GLY A 361 -56.02 20.28 0.07
N THR A 362 -55.41 21.23 -0.64
CA THR A 362 -55.67 21.50 -2.06
C THR A 362 -55.02 20.44 -2.97
N ILE A 363 -54.01 19.71 -2.47
CA ILE A 363 -53.47 18.49 -3.08
C ILE A 363 -53.56 17.29 -2.14
N SER A 364 -53.65 16.09 -2.71
CA SER A 364 -53.56 14.85 -1.93
C SER A 364 -52.09 14.54 -1.53
N PRO A 365 -51.88 13.77 -0.44
CA PRO A 365 -50.55 13.27 -0.08
C PRO A 365 -49.83 12.53 -1.22
N GLU A 366 -50.57 11.76 -2.02
CA GLU A 366 -50.00 11.06 -3.19
C GLU A 366 -49.56 12.03 -4.30
N THR A 367 -50.31 13.12 -4.51
CA THR A 367 -49.94 14.18 -5.47
C THR A 367 -48.68 14.92 -5.02
N ALA A 368 -48.51 15.15 -3.72
CA ALA A 368 -47.29 15.72 -3.16
C ALA A 368 -46.07 14.78 -3.36
N LEU A 369 -46.25 13.48 -3.12
CA LEU A 369 -45.21 12.46 -3.37
C LEU A 369 -44.85 12.31 -4.85
N ASP A 370 -45.83 12.41 -5.76
CA ASP A 370 -45.57 12.37 -7.21
C ASP A 370 -44.75 13.59 -7.67
N ARG A 371 -45.09 14.80 -7.22
CA ARG A 371 -44.30 16.02 -7.52
C ARG A 371 -42.86 15.94 -6.99
N LEU A 372 -42.67 15.40 -5.79
CA LEU A 372 -41.34 15.17 -5.22
C LEU A 372 -40.54 14.14 -6.01
N ARG A 373 -41.17 13.02 -6.44
CA ARG A 373 -40.55 12.05 -7.35
C ARG A 373 -40.06 12.74 -8.62
N ASP A 374 -40.92 13.51 -9.28
CA ASP A 374 -40.63 14.11 -10.58
C ASP A 374 -39.49 15.13 -10.50
N ALA A 375 -39.42 15.93 -9.43
CA ALA A 375 -38.30 16.83 -9.20
C ALA A 375 -36.98 16.09 -8.91
N ARG A 376 -37.00 14.98 -8.17
CA ARG A 376 -35.79 14.15 -7.97
C ARG A 376 -35.33 13.45 -9.25
N THR A 377 -36.26 13.07 -10.14
CA THR A 377 -35.95 12.55 -11.48
C THR A 377 -35.32 13.63 -12.36
N HIS A 378 -35.86 14.85 -12.38
CA HIS A 378 -35.27 15.95 -13.15
C HIS A 378 -33.86 16.33 -12.63
N LEU A 379 -33.66 16.35 -11.30
CA LEU A 379 -32.31 16.54 -10.72
C LEU A 379 -31.33 15.46 -11.18
N THR A 380 -31.78 14.21 -11.27
CA THR A 380 -30.98 13.07 -11.73
C THR A 380 -30.49 13.27 -13.17
N GLU A 381 -31.33 13.80 -14.04
CA GLU A 381 -30.98 14.11 -15.44
C GLU A 381 -29.96 15.27 -15.53
N LEU A 382 -30.18 16.34 -14.77
CA LEU A 382 -29.25 17.48 -14.71
C LEU A 382 -27.86 17.07 -14.19
N LEU A 383 -27.79 16.21 -13.18
CA LEU A 383 -26.52 15.68 -12.65
C LEU A 383 -25.78 14.78 -13.64
N LYS A 384 -26.50 13.98 -14.45
CA LYS A 384 -25.89 13.19 -15.53
C LYS A 384 -25.29 14.08 -16.63
N ASN A 385 -26.05 15.05 -17.11
CA ASN A 385 -25.58 16.01 -18.12
C ASN A 385 -24.33 16.77 -17.65
N HIS A 386 -24.27 17.13 -16.36
CA HIS A 386 -23.11 17.75 -15.76
C HIS A 386 -21.92 16.78 -15.60
N ALA A 387 -22.16 15.50 -15.31
CA ALA A 387 -21.11 14.49 -15.22
C ALA A 387 -20.36 14.29 -16.54
N ASP A 388 -21.10 14.24 -17.67
CA ASP A 388 -20.49 14.17 -19.01
C ASP A 388 -19.64 15.41 -19.31
N THR A 389 -20.11 16.60 -18.91
CA THR A 389 -19.36 17.87 -19.04
C THR A 389 -18.01 17.78 -18.31
N VAL A 390 -18.03 17.30 -17.07
CA VAL A 390 -16.86 17.18 -16.19
C VAL A 390 -15.86 16.13 -16.69
N ILE A 391 -16.33 14.99 -17.20
CA ILE A 391 -15.46 13.95 -17.77
C ILE A 391 -14.75 14.44 -19.04
N ALA A 392 -15.46 15.17 -19.89
CA ALA A 392 -14.88 15.78 -21.09
C ALA A 392 -13.81 16.84 -20.75
N GLY A 393 -13.99 17.60 -19.67
CA GLY A 393 -13.02 18.60 -19.22
C GLY A 393 -11.72 18.02 -18.63
N PHE A 394 -11.77 16.83 -18.00
CA PHE A 394 -10.60 16.25 -17.31
C PHE A 394 -9.73 15.34 -18.19
N THR A 395 -10.31 14.59 -19.12
CA THR A 395 -9.65 13.44 -19.76
C THR A 395 -8.97 13.77 -21.09
N LYS A 396 -7.84 13.12 -21.40
CA LYS A 396 -7.06 13.38 -22.63
C LYS A 396 -7.37 12.44 -23.79
N ASN A 397 -8.04 11.32 -23.53
CA ASN A 397 -8.34 10.30 -24.52
C ASN A 397 -9.53 9.45 -24.08
N GLU A 398 -10.14 8.73 -25.02
CA GLU A 398 -11.35 7.94 -24.77
C GLU A 398 -11.16 6.81 -23.74
N ARG A 399 -9.94 6.31 -23.52
CA ARG A 399 -9.69 5.29 -22.48
C ARG A 399 -9.79 5.89 -21.08
N GLU A 400 -9.30 7.12 -20.89
CA GLU A 400 -9.48 7.89 -19.66
C GLU A 400 -10.96 8.30 -19.48
N ALA A 401 -11.62 8.77 -20.55
CA ALA A 401 -13.04 9.15 -20.52
C ALA A 401 -13.94 7.96 -20.11
N LYS A 402 -13.76 6.80 -20.75
CA LYS A 402 -14.49 5.57 -20.43
C LYS A 402 -14.26 5.13 -18.98
N MET A 403 -13.02 5.16 -18.50
CA MET A 403 -12.68 4.84 -17.11
C MET A 403 -13.41 5.74 -16.11
N MET A 404 -13.56 7.04 -16.39
CA MET A 404 -14.33 7.94 -15.53
C MET A 404 -15.85 7.72 -15.62
N ARG A 405 -16.41 7.42 -16.80
CA ARG A 405 -17.85 7.09 -16.93
C ARG A 405 -18.19 5.82 -16.15
N GLU A 406 -17.36 4.79 -16.24
CA GLU A 406 -17.52 3.55 -15.46
C GLU A 406 -17.52 3.82 -13.94
N GLU A 407 -16.63 4.68 -13.42
CA GLU A 407 -16.65 5.05 -11.99
C GLU A 407 -17.86 5.90 -11.59
N MET A 408 -18.41 6.75 -12.48
CA MET A 408 -19.67 7.48 -12.24
C MET A 408 -20.87 6.53 -12.18
N GLU A 409 -21.00 5.60 -13.13
CA GLU A 409 -22.06 4.59 -13.14
C GLU A 409 -21.99 3.69 -11.90
N ASN A 410 -20.78 3.25 -11.52
CA ASN A 410 -20.54 2.46 -10.30
C ASN A 410 -20.90 3.21 -9.01
N ALA A 411 -20.81 4.55 -9.02
CA ALA A 411 -21.22 5.40 -7.90
C ALA A 411 -22.75 5.58 -7.86
N GLN A 412 -23.42 5.84 -8.99
CA GLN A 412 -24.90 5.89 -9.03
C GLN A 412 -25.53 4.55 -8.66
N ALA A 413 -24.99 3.44 -9.18
CA ALA A 413 -25.53 2.11 -8.93
C ALA A 413 -25.41 1.65 -7.46
N GLY A 414 -24.62 2.35 -6.64
CA GLY A 414 -24.39 2.00 -5.24
C GLY A 414 -23.70 0.64 -5.11
N THR A 415 -22.47 0.52 -5.62
CA THR A 415 -21.72 -0.76 -5.56
C THR A 415 -21.64 -1.32 -4.14
N LYS A 416 -22.31 -2.47 -3.92
CA LYS A 416 -22.46 -3.22 -2.65
C LYS A 416 -21.15 -3.48 -1.85
N ALA A 417 -19.99 -3.23 -2.45
CA ALA A 417 -18.67 -3.60 -1.93
C ALA A 417 -17.87 -2.42 -1.33
N LYS A 418 -18.14 -1.16 -1.71
CA LYS A 418 -17.35 0.01 -1.26
C LYS A 418 -18.10 0.96 -0.33
N HIS A 419 -19.39 1.17 -0.58
CA HIS A 419 -20.23 2.05 0.21
C HIS A 419 -21.42 1.23 0.69
N GLY A 420 -21.58 1.11 2.03
CA GLY A 420 -22.72 0.39 2.60
C GLY A 420 -24.03 0.99 2.09
N ARG A 421 -25.08 0.17 1.98
CA ARG A 421 -26.42 0.66 1.63
C ARG A 421 -26.80 1.78 2.59
N ALA A 422 -26.73 3.02 2.14
CA ALA A 422 -27.46 4.12 2.76
C ALA A 422 -28.93 3.86 2.42
N TYR A 423 -29.62 3.10 3.28
CA TYR A 423 -31.06 2.99 3.21
C TYR A 423 -31.62 4.39 3.48
N GLU A 424 -32.38 4.92 2.53
CA GLU A 424 -33.02 6.22 2.67
C GLU A 424 -34.37 5.98 3.38
N PRO A 425 -34.57 6.47 4.62
CA PRO A 425 -35.82 6.30 5.37
C PRO A 425 -36.90 7.23 4.80
N SER A 426 -37.32 6.96 3.57
CA SER A 426 -38.38 7.67 2.88
C SER A 426 -39.27 6.69 2.12
N ILE A 427 -40.53 7.08 1.92
CA ILE A 427 -41.50 6.36 1.12
C ILE A 427 -40.95 6.19 -0.31
N LEU A 428 -40.38 7.25 -0.89
CA LEU A 428 -39.78 7.18 -2.22
C LEU A 428 -38.56 6.26 -2.27
N GLY A 429 -37.69 6.26 -1.24
CA GLY A 429 -36.53 5.36 -1.13
C GLY A 429 -36.89 3.89 -0.88
N THR A 430 -38.11 3.63 -0.41
CA THR A 430 -38.65 2.28 -0.19
C THR A 430 -39.38 1.74 -1.43
N VAL A 431 -40.06 2.63 -2.15
CA VAL A 431 -40.84 2.32 -3.37
C VAL A 431 -39.95 2.22 -4.60
N TYR A 432 -38.95 3.10 -4.73
CA TYR A 432 -38.01 3.11 -5.85
C TYR A 432 -36.67 2.45 -5.47
N PRO A 433 -36.01 1.72 -6.40
CA PRO A 433 -34.68 1.17 -6.14
C PRO A 433 -33.65 2.27 -5.84
N SER A 434 -32.64 1.97 -5.02
CA SER A 434 -31.62 2.94 -4.58
C SER A 434 -30.81 3.61 -5.70
N TYR A 435 -30.80 3.05 -6.91
CA TYR A 435 -30.14 3.61 -8.10
C TYR A 435 -31.04 4.52 -8.95
N TYR A 436 -32.34 4.61 -8.62
CA TYR A 436 -33.33 5.34 -9.40
C TYR A 436 -33.06 6.86 -9.40
N PHE A 437 -32.68 7.41 -8.25
CA PHE A 437 -32.24 8.80 -8.10
C PHE A 437 -30.71 8.87 -8.07
N PHE A 438 -30.12 9.76 -8.87
CA PHE A 438 -28.70 10.10 -8.77
C PHE A 438 -28.53 11.28 -7.83
N SER A 439 -27.78 11.10 -6.75
CA SER A 439 -27.58 12.11 -5.70
C SER A 439 -26.24 12.82 -5.84
N VAL A 440 -26.14 14.03 -5.27
CA VAL A 440 -24.91 14.83 -5.26
C VAL A 440 -23.74 14.10 -4.55
N PRO A 441 -23.95 13.36 -3.43
CA PRO A 441 -22.90 12.52 -2.85
C PRO A 441 -22.39 11.40 -3.78
N ALA A 442 -23.27 10.79 -4.59
CA ALA A 442 -22.88 9.76 -5.55
C ALA A 442 -22.01 10.33 -6.67
N PHE A 443 -22.43 11.45 -7.28
CA PHE A 443 -21.64 12.19 -8.27
C PHE A 443 -20.21 12.47 -7.78
N ASN A 444 -20.10 13.04 -6.57
CA ASN A 444 -18.82 13.41 -5.98
C ASN A 444 -17.88 12.20 -5.76
N THR A 445 -18.45 11.04 -5.44
CA THR A 445 -17.72 9.80 -5.20
C THR A 445 -17.15 9.24 -6.52
N GLY A 446 -17.98 9.16 -7.57
CA GLY A 446 -17.56 8.69 -8.89
C GLY A 446 -16.45 9.55 -9.49
N PHE A 447 -16.62 10.88 -9.45
CA PHE A 447 -15.62 11.82 -9.95
C PHE A 447 -14.24 11.63 -9.30
N SER A 448 -14.20 11.60 -7.97
CA SER A 448 -12.94 11.49 -7.22
C SER A 448 -12.21 10.17 -7.45
N THR A 449 -12.94 9.07 -7.69
CA THR A 449 -12.36 7.75 -7.94
C THR A 449 -11.77 7.67 -9.34
N GLY A 450 -12.46 8.21 -10.36
CA GLY A 450 -11.99 8.24 -11.74
C GLY A 450 -10.65 8.97 -11.93
N VAL A 451 -10.47 10.11 -11.24
CA VAL A 451 -9.22 10.91 -11.28
C VAL A 451 -8.00 10.12 -10.79
N GLY A 452 -8.17 9.29 -9.75
CA GLY A 452 -7.06 8.54 -9.14
C GLY A 452 -6.48 7.46 -10.07
N SER A 453 -7.34 6.72 -10.75
CA SER A 453 -6.96 5.56 -11.57
C SER A 453 -6.06 5.93 -12.76
N VAL A 454 -6.21 7.14 -13.33
CA VAL A 454 -5.45 7.61 -14.50
C VAL A 454 -3.95 7.84 -14.21
N SER A 455 -3.55 8.07 -12.96
CA SER A 455 -2.21 8.61 -12.65
C SER A 455 -1.05 7.60 -12.70
N SER A 456 -1.29 6.29 -12.63
CA SER A 456 -0.34 5.32 -12.03
C SER A 456 0.69 4.53 -12.91
N ALA A 457 0.92 4.71 -14.22
CA ALA A 457 1.55 3.64 -15.08
C ALA A 457 2.97 3.84 -15.82
N ARG A 458 4.22 3.36 -15.35
CA ARG A 458 5.69 3.56 -15.90
C ARG A 458 6.91 2.55 -15.46
N GLY A 459 8.20 2.50 -16.01
CA GLY A 459 9.46 1.64 -15.58
C GLY A 459 10.92 1.64 -16.34
N GLY A 460 12.04 0.87 -15.96
CA GLY A 460 13.47 0.77 -16.60
C GLY A 460 14.68 -0.16 -16.02
N GLY A 461 15.97 -0.30 -16.61
CA GLY A 461 17.21 -1.14 -16.13
C GLY A 461 18.62 -1.28 -16.96
N SER A 462 19.76 -1.98 -16.51
CA SER A 462 21.19 -2.11 -17.17
C SER A 462 22.29 -3.24 -16.71
N THR A 463 23.59 -3.38 -17.26
CA THR A 463 24.65 -4.55 -17.13
C THR A 463 26.27 -4.33 -17.35
N THR A 464 27.25 -5.34 -17.22
CA THR A 464 28.83 -5.29 -17.21
C THR A 464 29.77 -6.52 -17.74
N GLY A 465 31.18 -6.59 -17.66
CA GLY A 465 32.16 -7.70 -18.16
C GLY A 465 33.79 -7.74 -17.90
N TYR A 466 34.65 -8.70 -18.47
CA TYR A 466 36.21 -8.94 -18.47
C TYR A 466 36.81 -9.09 -19.94
N GLY A 467 38.12 -8.92 -20.20
CA GLY A 467 38.75 -8.71 -21.56
C GLY A 467 39.42 -9.87 -22.37
N ALA A 468 40.13 -9.52 -23.46
CA ALA A 468 40.41 -10.41 -24.62
C ALA A 468 41.69 -11.27 -24.58
N SER A 469 42.74 -10.90 -23.83
CA SER A 469 43.94 -11.77 -23.74
C SER A 469 43.84 -12.86 -22.66
N GLY A 470 42.72 -12.92 -21.91
CA GLY A 470 42.49 -13.94 -20.89
C GLY A 470 42.36 -15.37 -21.42
N GLY A 471 41.95 -15.58 -22.68
CA GLY A 471 41.71 -16.92 -23.22
C GLY A 471 40.66 -17.68 -22.40
N SER A 472 40.99 -18.88 -21.92
CA SER A 472 40.15 -19.67 -20.99
C SER A 472 40.44 -19.39 -19.50
N PHE A 473 41.23 -18.36 -19.16
CA PHE A 473 41.50 -17.98 -17.79
C PHE A 473 40.25 -17.38 -17.13
N SER A 474 39.87 -17.92 -15.97
CA SER A 474 38.64 -17.53 -15.25
C SER A 474 38.92 -17.12 -13.80
N GLY A 475 40.18 -16.78 -13.50
CA GLY A 475 40.65 -16.44 -12.16
C GLY A 475 39.90 -15.26 -11.53
N SER A 476 39.70 -15.33 -10.21
CA SER A 476 39.06 -14.26 -9.46
C SER A 476 39.91 -13.00 -9.44
N GLY A 477 39.35 -11.90 -9.95
CA GLY A 477 39.89 -10.57 -9.73
C GLY A 477 39.03 -9.48 -10.34
N SER A 478 39.53 -8.26 -10.26
CA SER A 478 39.12 -7.12 -11.07
C SER A 478 40.19 -6.04 -10.94
N SER A 479 40.14 -5.06 -11.83
CA SER A 479 40.88 -3.80 -11.69
C SER A 479 39.93 -2.64 -11.94
N SER A 480 40.26 -1.49 -11.37
CA SER A 480 39.58 -0.24 -11.66
C SER A 480 40.58 0.92 -11.56
N SER A 481 40.26 2.03 -12.24
CA SER A 481 41.05 3.24 -12.13
C SER A 481 40.83 3.94 -10.79
N PHE A 482 41.79 4.79 -10.42
CA PHE A 482 41.72 5.67 -9.25
C PHE A 482 41.96 7.14 -9.59
#